data_AF-A0A7C7QW11-F1
#
_entry.id   AF-A0A7C7QW11-F1
#
_cell.length_a   1.000
_cell.length_b   1.000
_cell.length_c   1.000
_cell.angle_alpha   90.00
_cell.angle_beta   90.00
_cell.angle_gamma   90.00
#
_symmetry.space_group_name_H-M   'P 1'
#
loop_
_entity.id
_entity.type
_entity.pdbx_description
1 polymer ?
#
loop_
_entity_poly.entity_id
_entity_poly.type
_entity_poly.pdbx_seq_one_letter_code
_entity_poly.pdbx_strand_id
1 'polypeptide(L)'
;MKLINFFSFFFLLIIISCAPKVCPDGKELLGKVIQKPPEKVKLYGYIKGRFLRVPFLIEKKGNEETIKVPQPGLVLSSSLFCWNGMCFDLPVSPMSIIYGYFPGNYKIVNCGGEVLLRSQDGKEIILSEGKLKAFKYRGMKILYEKISSEGYYKILTIIFENMRIKIFVEGKL
;
A
#
# COMPACT_ATOMS: atom_id res chain seq x y z
N MET A 1 47.26 -35.21 -24.11
CA MET A 1 46.59 -35.20 -22.78
C MET A 1 46.65 -33.79 -22.19
N LYS A 2 45.83 -32.83 -22.67
CA LYS A 2 45.78 -31.44 -22.17
C LYS A 2 44.40 -30.79 -22.39
N LEU A 3 43.32 -31.57 -22.38
CA LEU A 3 41.95 -31.04 -22.53
C LEU A 3 41.21 -30.83 -21.19
N ILE A 4 41.71 -31.42 -20.10
CA ILE A 4 40.98 -31.53 -18.82
C ILE A 4 41.12 -30.26 -17.94
N ASN A 5 42.18 -29.46 -18.11
CA ASN A 5 42.39 -28.26 -17.28
C ASN A 5 41.62 -27.00 -17.72
N PHE A 6 41.06 -26.98 -18.94
CA PHE A 6 40.34 -25.79 -19.42
C PHE A 6 38.89 -25.75 -18.89
N PHE A 7 38.27 -26.93 -18.74
CA PHE A 7 36.88 -27.04 -18.29
C PHE A 7 36.71 -26.68 -16.80
N SER A 8 37.70 -27.01 -15.97
CA SER A 8 37.68 -26.69 -14.54
C SER A 8 37.80 -25.19 -14.25
N PHE A 9 38.47 -24.43 -15.13
CA PHE A 9 38.62 -22.98 -14.97
C PHE A 9 37.35 -22.22 -15.38
N PHE A 10 36.63 -22.72 -16.40
CA PHE A 10 35.38 -22.12 -16.86
C PHE A 10 34.24 -22.30 -15.85
N PHE A 11 34.18 -23.45 -15.16
CA PHE A 11 33.18 -23.70 -14.11
C PHE A 11 33.37 -22.77 -12.91
N LEU A 12 34.61 -22.36 -12.62
CA LEU A 12 34.96 -21.46 -11.52
C LEU A 12 34.55 -20.00 -11.79
N LEU A 13 34.40 -19.59 -13.06
CA LEU A 13 33.96 -18.22 -13.41
C LEU A 13 32.44 -18.03 -13.26
N ILE A 14 31.64 -19.11 -13.35
CA ILE A 14 30.18 -19.02 -13.30
C ILE A 14 29.69 -18.79 -11.86
N ILE A 15 30.39 -19.33 -10.85
CA ILE A 15 30.04 -19.15 -9.43
C ILE A 15 30.38 -17.76 -8.87
N ILE A 16 31.22 -16.98 -9.54
CA ILE A 16 31.59 -15.61 -9.11
C ILE A 16 30.76 -14.54 -9.84
N SER A 17 29.95 -14.95 -10.82
CA SER A 17 29.02 -14.05 -11.52
C SER A 17 27.79 -13.80 -10.65
N CYS A 18 27.98 -13.15 -9.50
CA CYS A 18 26.93 -12.41 -8.83
C CYS A 18 26.52 -11.28 -9.77
N ALA A 19 25.61 -11.57 -10.70
CA ALA A 19 25.03 -10.58 -11.59
C ALA A 19 24.51 -9.42 -10.71
N PRO A 20 24.93 -8.18 -10.97
CA PRO A 20 24.47 -7.05 -10.18
C PRO A 20 22.96 -7.03 -10.27
N LYS A 21 22.30 -7.07 -9.10
CA LYS A 21 20.85 -7.07 -9.01
C LYS A 21 20.37 -5.69 -9.43
N VAL A 22 20.14 -5.51 -10.74
CA VAL A 22 19.66 -4.25 -11.31
C VAL A 22 18.27 -3.99 -10.76
N CYS A 23 18.11 -2.91 -9.98
CA CYS A 23 16.79 -2.52 -9.51
C CYS A 23 15.95 -2.07 -10.73
N PRO A 24 14.72 -2.58 -10.90
CA PRO A 24 13.81 -2.11 -11.94
C PRO A 24 13.48 -0.63 -11.76
N ASP A 25 13.00 0.07 -12.79
CA ASP A 25 12.61 1.48 -12.65
C ASP A 25 11.41 1.63 -11.68
N GLY A 26 11.51 2.60 -10.76
CA GLY A 26 10.51 2.82 -9.73
C GLY A 26 9.15 3.23 -10.29
N LYS A 27 9.12 3.96 -11.40
CA LYS A 27 7.86 4.34 -12.08
C LYS A 27 7.17 3.13 -12.69
N GLU A 28 7.93 2.24 -13.33
CA GLU A 28 7.40 1.01 -13.93
C GLU A 28 6.83 0.07 -12.85
N LEU A 29 7.51 -0.05 -11.71
CA LEU A 29 7.02 -0.84 -10.57
C LEU A 29 5.73 -0.28 -9.99
N LEU A 30 5.67 1.04 -9.78
CA LEU A 30 4.48 1.68 -9.25
C LEU A 30 3.30 1.54 -10.20
N GLY A 31 3.52 1.67 -11.52
CA GLY A 31 2.45 1.51 -12.52
C GLY A 31 1.83 0.11 -12.54
N LYS A 32 2.59 -0.93 -12.20
CA LYS A 32 2.08 -2.32 -12.13
C LYS A 32 1.32 -2.61 -10.85
N VAL A 33 1.72 -1.99 -9.73
CA VAL A 33 1.21 -2.33 -8.39
C VAL A 33 0.10 -1.39 -7.95
N ILE A 34 0.20 -0.11 -8.29
CA ILE A 34 -0.68 0.93 -7.80
C ILE A 34 -1.73 1.25 -8.87
N GLN A 35 -2.96 0.86 -8.57
CA GLN A 35 -4.10 1.14 -9.44
C GLN A 35 -4.87 2.35 -8.93
N LYS A 36 -5.16 3.29 -9.84
CA LYS A 36 -6.01 4.44 -9.52
C LYS A 36 -7.42 3.93 -9.19
N PRO A 37 -8.07 4.45 -8.15
CA PRO A 37 -9.46 4.09 -7.85
C PRO A 37 -10.39 4.37 -9.05
N PRO A 38 -11.40 3.52 -9.30
CA PRO A 38 -12.41 3.76 -10.31
C PRO A 38 -13.15 5.09 -10.07
N GLU A 39 -13.61 5.74 -11.15
CA GLU A 39 -14.35 7.00 -11.05
C GLU A 39 -15.70 6.84 -10.35
N LYS A 40 -16.32 5.66 -10.45
CA LYS A 40 -17.58 5.31 -9.80
C LYS A 40 -17.42 3.98 -9.10
N VAL A 41 -17.42 3.98 -7.78
CA VAL A 41 -17.36 2.75 -6.98
C VAL A 41 -18.05 2.96 -5.64
N LYS A 42 -18.67 1.89 -5.17
CA LYS A 42 -19.31 1.79 -3.86
C LYS A 42 -18.73 0.60 -3.13
N LEU A 43 -18.15 0.84 -1.96
CA LEU A 43 -17.59 -0.19 -1.10
C LEU A 43 -18.24 -0.08 0.28
N TYR A 44 -18.36 -1.21 0.95
CA TYR A 44 -18.78 -1.26 2.35
C TYR A 44 -17.69 -1.96 3.15
N GLY A 45 -17.78 -1.89 4.46
CA GLY A 45 -16.81 -2.51 5.31
C GLY A 45 -17.06 -2.20 6.76
N TYR A 46 -16.10 -2.55 7.60
CA TYR A 46 -16.12 -2.17 9.00
C TYR A 46 -14.73 -1.89 9.54
N ILE A 47 -14.69 -0.95 10.47
CA ILE A 47 -13.51 -0.65 11.28
C ILE A 47 -13.61 -1.48 12.54
N LYS A 48 -12.62 -2.34 12.77
CA LYS A 48 -12.51 -3.17 13.97
C LYS A 48 -11.65 -2.45 15.01
N GLY A 49 -12.31 -1.92 16.04
CA GLY A 49 -11.68 -1.50 17.29
C GLY A 49 -11.52 -2.65 18.28
N ARG A 50 -11.15 -2.33 19.53
CA ARG A 50 -10.98 -3.33 20.62
C ARG A 50 -12.30 -4.01 21.02
N PHE A 51 -13.39 -3.24 21.05
CA PHE A 51 -14.70 -3.71 21.54
C PHE A 51 -15.85 -3.46 20.55
N LEU A 52 -15.61 -2.66 19.50
CA LEU A 52 -16.64 -2.20 18.59
C LEU A 52 -16.24 -2.48 17.14
N ARG A 53 -17.22 -2.89 16.33
CA ARG A 53 -17.12 -2.91 14.87
C ARG A 53 -18.01 -1.79 14.34
N VAL A 54 -17.40 -0.81 13.70
CA VAL A 54 -18.12 0.32 13.13
C VAL A 54 -18.24 0.08 11.62
N PRO A 55 -19.44 -0.23 11.10
CA PRO A 55 -19.60 -0.36 9.67
C PRO A 55 -19.50 1.00 8.98
N PHE A 56 -19.01 1.00 7.75
CA PHE A 56 -18.97 2.19 6.91
C PHE A 56 -19.38 1.83 5.48
N LEU A 57 -19.90 2.83 4.78
CA LEU A 57 -20.15 2.79 3.36
C LEU A 57 -19.41 3.95 2.71
N ILE A 58 -18.61 3.67 1.70
CA ILE A 58 -17.88 4.68 0.95
C ILE A 58 -18.31 4.63 -0.52
N GLU A 59 -18.74 5.78 -1.02
CA GLU A 59 -19.17 5.97 -2.40
C GLU A 59 -18.34 7.05 -3.06
N LYS A 60 -17.72 6.73 -4.20
CA LYS A 60 -17.04 7.69 -5.06
C LYS A 60 -17.86 7.92 -6.33
N LYS A 61 -18.09 9.19 -6.66
CA LYS A 61 -18.77 9.64 -7.89
C LYS A 61 -17.95 10.78 -8.52
N GLY A 62 -17.10 10.43 -9.48
CA GLY A 62 -16.13 11.36 -10.06
C GLY A 62 -15.13 11.83 -9.00
N ASN A 63 -15.08 13.13 -8.75
CA ASN A 63 -14.21 13.72 -7.74
C ASN A 63 -14.81 13.74 -6.33
N GLU A 64 -16.11 13.48 -6.20
CA GLU A 64 -16.79 13.46 -4.91
C GLU A 64 -16.65 12.10 -4.25
N GLU A 65 -16.37 12.10 -2.95
CA GLU A 65 -16.24 10.93 -2.11
C GLU A 65 -17.11 11.14 -0.86
N THR A 66 -18.05 10.23 -0.64
CA THR A 66 -18.98 10.30 0.49
C THR A 66 -18.81 9.07 1.35
N ILE A 67 -18.74 9.29 2.66
CA ILE A 67 -18.57 8.21 3.64
C ILE A 67 -19.73 8.29 4.62
N LYS A 68 -20.51 7.21 4.68
CA LYS A 68 -21.63 7.06 5.61
C LYS A 68 -21.22 6.11 6.71
N VAL A 69 -21.36 6.56 7.95
CA VAL A 69 -21.17 5.77 9.16
C VAL A 69 -22.45 5.87 10.02
N PRO A 70 -22.89 4.80 10.70
CA PRO A 70 -24.13 4.83 11.47
C PRO A 70 -24.02 5.57 12.82
N GLN A 71 -22.82 5.85 13.31
CA GLN A 71 -22.62 6.45 14.63
C GLN A 71 -22.26 7.94 14.55
N PRO A 72 -22.94 8.82 15.33
CA PRO A 72 -22.50 10.19 15.52
C PRO A 72 -21.15 10.19 16.26
N GLY A 73 -20.13 10.81 15.66
CA GLY A 73 -18.78 10.95 16.25
C GLY A 73 -17.63 10.40 15.40
N LEU A 74 -17.93 9.60 14.37
CA LEU A 74 -16.96 9.28 13.31
C LEU A 74 -17.23 10.20 12.11
N VAL A 75 -16.33 11.15 11.89
CA VAL A 75 -16.31 11.93 10.65
C VAL A 75 -15.12 11.43 9.83
N LEU A 76 -15.46 10.79 8.72
CA LEU A 76 -14.55 10.39 7.68
C LEU A 76 -14.79 11.35 6.52
N SER A 77 -14.04 12.45 6.52
CA SER A 77 -14.04 13.42 5.42
C SER A 77 -12.94 13.04 4.42
N SER A 78 -12.97 13.63 3.23
CA SER A 78 -12.03 13.36 2.13
C SER A 78 -10.55 13.54 2.52
N SER A 79 -10.26 14.34 3.55
CA SER A 79 -8.89 14.61 4.04
C SER A 79 -8.66 14.33 5.52
N LEU A 80 -9.71 14.02 6.29
CA LEU A 80 -9.65 13.90 7.75
C LEU A 80 -10.30 12.59 8.20
N PHE A 81 -9.58 11.84 9.03
CA PHE A 81 -10.12 10.70 9.74
C PHE A 81 -10.16 11.01 11.23
N CYS A 82 -11.34 10.90 11.84
CA CYS A 82 -11.51 11.05 13.28
C CYS A 82 -11.89 9.71 13.94
N TRP A 83 -11.20 9.36 15.03
CA TRP A 83 -11.46 8.17 15.82
C TRP A 83 -11.29 8.45 17.31
N ASN A 84 -12.32 8.16 18.10
CA ASN A 84 -12.36 8.42 19.54
C ASN A 84 -11.95 9.86 19.92
N GLY A 85 -12.42 10.86 19.17
CA GLY A 85 -12.13 12.28 19.43
C GLY A 85 -10.78 12.79 18.93
N MET A 86 -9.90 11.91 18.43
CA MET A 86 -8.66 12.31 17.75
C MET A 86 -8.88 12.35 16.24
N CYS A 87 -8.51 13.46 15.60
CA CYS A 87 -8.57 13.63 14.16
C CYS A 87 -7.15 13.70 13.58
N PHE A 88 -6.95 13.08 12.43
CA PHE A 88 -5.67 13.12 11.73
C PHE A 88 -5.87 13.37 10.24
N ASP A 89 -4.90 14.11 9.68
CA ASP A 89 -4.84 14.39 8.26
C ASP A 89 -4.43 13.13 7.50
N LEU A 90 -5.22 12.80 6.49
CA LEU A 90 -4.91 11.73 5.57
C LEU A 90 -3.98 12.25 4.46
N PRO A 91 -2.96 11.48 4.07
CA PRO A 91 -2.05 11.86 3.00
C PRO A 91 -2.72 11.91 1.62
N VAL A 92 -3.81 11.16 1.45
CA VAL A 92 -4.62 11.00 0.24
C VAL A 92 -6.04 10.62 0.66
N SER A 93 -6.99 10.62 -0.27
CA SER A 93 -8.38 10.28 0.05
C SER A 93 -8.53 8.84 0.59
N PRO A 94 -9.54 8.55 1.42
CA PRO A 94 -9.79 7.20 1.94
C PRO A 94 -9.89 6.14 0.83
N MET A 95 -10.52 6.46 -0.31
CA MET A 95 -10.57 5.58 -1.47
C MET A 95 -9.17 5.30 -2.04
N SER A 96 -8.33 6.32 -2.11
CA SER A 96 -6.94 6.17 -2.57
C SER A 96 -6.16 5.25 -1.62
N ILE A 97 -6.35 5.39 -0.30
CA ILE A 97 -5.77 4.48 0.69
C ILE A 97 -6.25 3.04 0.47
N ILE A 98 -7.56 2.84 0.25
CA ILE A 98 -8.17 1.51 0.06
C ILE A 98 -7.61 0.80 -1.18
N TYR A 99 -7.33 1.52 -2.27
CA TYR A 99 -6.71 0.96 -3.47
C TYR A 99 -5.17 0.95 -3.42
N GLY A 100 -4.55 1.45 -2.35
CA GLY A 100 -3.10 1.59 -2.27
C GLY A 100 -2.52 2.61 -3.25
N TYR A 101 -3.33 3.60 -3.65
CA TYR A 101 -2.98 4.66 -4.59
C TYR A 101 -2.40 5.88 -3.88
N PHE A 102 -1.10 6.10 -4.06
CA PHE A 102 -0.38 7.23 -3.46
C PHE A 102 0.37 8.02 -4.53
N PRO A 103 -0.25 9.05 -5.13
CA PRO A 103 0.42 9.84 -6.16
C PRO A 103 1.64 10.55 -5.58
N GLY A 104 2.71 10.59 -6.37
CA GLY A 104 3.97 11.20 -5.98
C GLY A 104 5.12 10.76 -6.87
N ASN A 105 6.22 11.51 -6.80
CA ASN A 105 7.47 11.16 -7.47
C ASN A 105 8.33 10.37 -6.49
N TYR A 106 8.40 9.05 -6.66
CA TYR A 106 9.17 8.16 -5.81
C TYR A 106 10.49 7.76 -6.47
N LYS A 107 11.52 7.63 -5.65
CA LYS A 107 12.82 7.05 -6.02
C LYS A 107 13.03 5.76 -5.25
N ILE A 108 13.66 4.78 -5.89
CA ILE A 108 14.05 3.54 -5.21
C ILE A 108 15.20 3.85 -4.26
N VAL A 109 15.03 3.44 -3.02
CA VAL A 109 16.03 3.53 -1.95
C VAL A 109 16.68 2.16 -1.71
N ASN A 110 15.90 1.08 -1.83
CA ASN A 110 16.38 -0.29 -1.63
C ASN A 110 15.60 -1.26 -2.53
N CYS A 111 16.25 -2.32 -3.02
CA CYS A 111 15.63 -3.41 -3.78
C CYS A 111 16.09 -4.82 -3.36
N GLY A 112 16.73 -4.95 -2.20
CA GLY A 112 17.27 -6.20 -1.64
C GLY A 112 16.22 -7.10 -0.99
N GLY A 113 15.24 -7.55 -1.76
CA GLY A 113 14.12 -8.40 -1.30
C GLY A 113 12.81 -7.63 -1.29
N GLU A 114 12.69 -6.67 -0.36
CA GLU A 114 11.63 -5.66 -0.42
C GLU A 114 12.12 -4.44 -1.20
N VAL A 115 11.24 -3.88 -2.03
CA VAL A 115 11.52 -2.62 -2.72
C VAL A 115 10.99 -1.47 -1.87
N LEU A 116 11.90 -0.61 -1.42
CA LEU A 116 11.58 0.61 -0.72
C LEU A 116 11.65 1.80 -1.69
N LEU A 117 10.54 2.48 -1.83
CA LEU A 117 10.35 3.68 -2.63
C LEU A 117 10.12 4.86 -1.69
N ARG A 118 10.82 5.98 -1.89
CA ARG A 118 10.66 7.20 -1.08
C ARG A 118 10.43 8.40 -1.97
N SER A 119 9.45 9.22 -1.62
CA SER A 119 9.18 10.50 -2.27
C SER A 119 9.93 11.65 -1.60
N GLN A 120 10.00 12.80 -2.28
CA GLN A 120 10.63 14.00 -1.73
C GLN A 120 9.92 14.54 -0.48
N ASP A 121 8.60 14.40 -0.40
CA ASP A 121 7.78 14.79 0.74
C ASP A 121 7.81 13.77 1.89
N GLY A 122 8.64 12.72 1.80
CA GLY A 122 8.87 11.77 2.88
C GLY A 122 7.84 10.63 2.97
N LYS A 123 7.03 10.41 1.93
CA LYS A 123 6.19 9.21 1.83
C LYS A 123 7.07 8.02 1.48
N GLU A 124 6.82 6.89 2.12
CA GLU A 124 7.48 5.63 1.82
C GLU A 124 6.47 4.59 1.35
N ILE A 125 6.81 3.90 0.26
CA ILE A 125 6.08 2.75 -0.27
C ILE A 125 7.01 1.54 -0.15
N ILE A 126 6.51 0.49 0.48
CA ILE A 126 7.21 -0.79 0.63
C ILE A 126 6.47 -1.82 -0.21
N LEU A 127 7.16 -2.35 -1.20
CA LEU A 127 6.68 -3.44 -2.04
C LEU A 127 7.38 -4.73 -1.68
N SER A 128 6.63 -5.83 -1.64
CA SER A 128 7.13 -7.18 -1.43
C SER A 128 6.49 -8.08 -2.46
N GLU A 129 7.29 -8.88 -3.17
CA GLU A 129 6.80 -9.84 -4.18
C GLU A 129 5.87 -9.18 -5.22
N GLY A 130 6.20 -7.96 -5.64
CA GLY A 130 5.39 -7.21 -6.62
C GLY A 130 4.03 -6.75 -6.10
N LYS A 131 3.83 -6.67 -4.78
CA LYS A 131 2.58 -6.18 -4.15
C LYS A 131 2.89 -5.06 -3.16
N LEU A 132 1.93 -4.16 -2.94
CA LEU A 132 2.03 -3.16 -1.89
C LEU A 132 1.91 -3.87 -0.54
N LYS A 133 2.95 -3.76 0.27
CA LYS A 133 2.99 -4.31 1.64
C LYS A 133 2.71 -3.25 2.68
N ALA A 134 3.30 -2.07 2.51
CA ALA A 134 3.09 -0.98 3.44
C ALA A 134 3.26 0.40 2.80
N PHE A 135 2.58 1.38 3.39
CA PHE A 135 2.78 2.80 3.17
C PHE A 135 3.14 3.48 4.49
N LYS A 136 4.05 4.46 4.48
CA LYS A 136 4.36 5.29 5.65
C LYS A 136 4.40 6.76 5.32
N TYR A 137 3.91 7.59 6.24
CA TYR A 137 4.00 9.05 6.14
C TYR A 137 3.74 9.69 7.51
N ARG A 138 4.59 10.64 7.93
CA ARG A 138 4.42 11.44 9.16
C ARG A 138 3.94 10.65 10.39
N GLY A 139 4.62 9.53 10.70
CA GLY A 139 4.28 8.67 11.86
C GLY A 139 3.13 7.68 11.62
N MET A 140 2.35 7.84 10.54
CA MET A 140 1.36 6.86 10.09
C MET A 140 2.03 5.73 9.31
N LYS A 141 1.63 4.50 9.60
CA LYS A 141 1.97 3.30 8.83
C LYS A 141 0.71 2.54 8.48
N ILE A 142 0.52 2.25 7.20
CA ILE A 142 -0.59 1.45 6.69
C ILE A 142 -0.02 0.13 6.19
N LEU A 143 -0.53 -0.98 6.69
CA LEU A 143 -0.19 -2.32 6.24
C LEU A 143 -1.31 -2.86 5.34
N TYR A 144 -0.90 -3.47 4.25
CA TYR A 144 -1.76 -4.01 3.21
C TYR A 144 -1.65 -5.54 3.18
N GLU A 145 -2.77 -6.24 3.27
CA GLU A 145 -2.76 -7.72 3.35
C GLU A 145 -3.31 -8.37 2.07
N LYS A 146 -4.63 -8.32 1.83
CA LYS A 146 -5.29 -9.06 0.75
C LYS A 146 -5.90 -8.11 -0.28
N ILE A 147 -5.54 -8.26 -1.55
CA ILE A 147 -6.18 -7.54 -2.66
C ILE A 147 -7.43 -8.29 -3.14
N SER A 148 -8.43 -7.55 -3.60
CA SER A 148 -9.63 -8.09 -4.24
C SER A 148 -9.44 -8.27 -5.75
N SER A 149 -10.37 -9.00 -6.38
CA SER A 149 -10.48 -9.09 -7.84
C SER A 149 -10.71 -7.73 -8.50
N GLU A 150 -11.33 -6.79 -7.78
CA GLU A 150 -11.61 -5.44 -8.25
C GLU A 150 -10.49 -4.44 -7.96
N GLY A 151 -9.37 -4.89 -7.38
CA GLY A 151 -8.14 -4.09 -7.18
C GLY A 151 -8.04 -3.34 -5.85
N TYR A 152 -9.06 -3.37 -4.98
CA TYR A 152 -8.97 -2.76 -3.63
C TYR A 152 -8.39 -3.74 -2.61
N TYR A 153 -7.80 -3.22 -1.53
CA TYR A 153 -7.33 -4.04 -0.42
C TYR A 153 -8.46 -4.31 0.57
N LYS A 154 -8.76 -5.59 0.79
CA LYS A 154 -9.80 -6.10 1.69
C LYS A 154 -9.48 -5.88 3.16
N ILE A 155 -8.20 -5.78 3.49
CA ILE A 155 -7.75 -5.67 4.87
C ILE A 155 -6.60 -4.67 4.94
N LEU A 156 -6.79 -3.64 5.76
CA LEU A 156 -5.82 -2.58 6.02
C LEU A 156 -5.59 -2.50 7.53
N THR A 157 -4.34 -2.36 7.96
CA THR A 157 -4.03 -2.04 9.36
C THR A 157 -3.32 -0.71 9.41
N ILE A 158 -3.98 0.30 9.99
CA ILE A 158 -3.42 1.62 10.25
C ILE A 158 -2.79 1.62 11.65
N ILE A 159 -1.53 2.00 11.71
CA ILE A 159 -0.74 2.15 12.92
C ILE A 159 -0.31 3.61 13.00
N PHE A 160 -0.64 4.27 14.10
CA PHE A 160 -0.24 5.65 14.36
C PHE A 160 -0.03 5.80 15.86
N GLU A 161 1.19 6.15 16.27
CA GLU A 161 1.59 6.21 17.69
C GLU A 161 1.18 4.92 18.45
N ASN A 162 0.32 5.03 19.46
CA ASN A 162 -0.18 3.90 20.25
C ASN A 162 -1.49 3.29 19.72
N MET A 163 -2.02 3.81 18.60
CA MET A 163 -3.25 3.33 17.99
C MET A 163 -2.97 2.30 16.90
N ARG A 164 -3.78 1.24 16.91
CA ARG A 164 -3.84 0.25 15.85
C ARG A 164 -5.30 0.01 15.46
N ILE A 165 -5.63 0.37 14.22
CA ILE A 165 -6.99 0.29 13.68
C ILE A 165 -6.95 -0.68 12.51
N LYS A 166 -7.79 -1.73 12.56
CA LYS A 166 -7.92 -2.69 11.45
C LYS A 166 -9.20 -2.40 10.69
N ILE A 167 -9.09 -2.18 9.39
CA ILE A 167 -10.21 -1.88 8.50
C ILE A 167 -10.40 -3.10 7.59
N PHE A 168 -11.64 -3.57 7.54
CA PHE A 168 -12.08 -4.63 6.65
C PHE A 168 -12.97 -4.00 5.58
N VAL A 169 -12.62 -4.24 4.32
CA VAL A 169 -13.33 -3.74 3.14
C VAL A 169 -13.91 -4.91 2.39
N GLU A 170 -15.21 -4.84 2.15
CA GLU A 170 -15.99 -5.83 1.44
C GLU A 170 -16.57 -5.16 0.18
N GLY A 171 -16.32 -5.78 -0.97
CA GLY A 171 -16.78 -5.29 -2.27
C GLY A 171 -18.17 -5.80 -2.62
N LYS A 172 -18.91 -4.91 -3.28
CA LYS A 172 -20.25 -5.00 -3.90
C LYS A 172 -21.46 -5.38 -3.03
N LEU A 173 -22.37 -4.41 -2.97
CA LEU A 173 -23.80 -4.63 -3.23
C LEU A 173 -24.01 -4.61 -4.75
#